data_AF-A0A8D9BG17-F1
#
_entry.id   AF-A0A8D9BG17-F1
#
_cell.length_a   1.000
_cell.length_b   1.000
_cell.length_c   1.000
_cell.angle_alpha   90.00
_cell.angle_beta   90.00
_cell.angle_gamma   90.00
#
_symmetry.space_group_name_H-M   'P 1'
#
loop_
_entity.id
_entity.type
_entity.pdbx_description
1 polymer ?
#
loop_
_entity_poly.entity_id
_entity_poly.type
_entity_poly.pdbx_seq_one_letter_code
_entity_poly.pdbx_strand_id
1 'polypeptide(L)'
;MEMEFEVNNQITTYVVKKVRGDGACLFNMLSLAMFGTQEHSLNIRTDIVHHVLSYYDSYKHSIAIGEHSEIVCPSANEYQTYMLKPKSFGDFVEVTAASTIFQKRIITIRNGAIECDIGNYLLSKQPQ
;
A
#
# COMPACT_ATOMS: atom_id res chain seq x y z
N MET A 1 0.19 -21.01 -6.46
CA MET A 1 -0.59 -20.59 -7.65
C MET A 1 0.28 -19.61 -8.38
N GLU A 2 0.59 -19.91 -9.63
CA GLU A 2 1.31 -19.00 -10.51
C GLU A 2 0.28 -18.16 -11.27
N MET A 3 0.62 -16.90 -11.51
CA MET A 3 -0.18 -15.97 -12.32
C MET A 3 0.75 -15.24 -13.27
N GLU A 4 0.29 -14.95 -14.47
CA GLU A 4 1.05 -14.17 -15.45
C GLU A 4 0.45 -12.78 -15.55
N PHE A 5 1.32 -11.77 -15.49
CA PHE A 5 0.93 -10.38 -15.69
C PHE A 5 1.87 -9.72 -16.67
N GLU A 6 1.32 -8.90 -17.56
CA GLU A 6 2.12 -7.99 -18.38
C GLU A 6 2.52 -6.79 -17.54
N VAL A 7 3.82 -6.60 -17.35
CA VAL A 7 4.40 -5.44 -16.68
C VAL A 7 5.53 -4.92 -17.57
N ASN A 8 5.51 -3.64 -17.93
CA ASN A 8 6.48 -3.03 -18.87
C ASN A 8 6.59 -3.76 -20.22
N ASN A 9 5.45 -4.13 -20.82
CA ASN A 9 5.40 -4.88 -22.08
C ASN A 9 6.11 -6.25 -22.04
N GLN A 10 6.29 -6.81 -20.84
CA GLN A 10 6.83 -8.15 -20.65
C GLN A 10 5.87 -8.98 -19.80
N ILE A 11 5.50 -10.16 -20.31
CA ILE A 11 4.75 -11.15 -19.53
C ILE A 11 5.71 -11.76 -18.52
N THR A 12 5.40 -11.59 -17.23
CA THR A 12 6.18 -12.15 -16.13
C THR A 12 5.30 -13.08 -15.31
N THR A 13 5.84 -14.25 -14.96
CA THR A 13 5.19 -15.21 -14.06
C THR A 13 5.46 -14.84 -12.61
N TYR A 14 4.41 -14.71 -11.81
CA TYR A 14 4.45 -14.40 -10.38
C TYR A 14 3.89 -15.55 -9.56
N VAL A 15 4.53 -15.82 -8.41
CA VAL A 15 4.02 -16.78 -7.44
C VAL A 15 3.17 -16.07 -6.39
N VAL A 16 1.91 -16.49 -6.27
CA VAL A 16 0.99 -15.95 -5.25
C VAL A 16 1.35 -16.49 -3.88
N LYS A 17 1.74 -15.58 -2.98
CA LYS A 17 1.93 -15.87 -1.56
C LYS A 17 0.71 -15.40 -0.77
N LYS A 18 0.16 -16.28 0.05
CA LYS A 18 -0.96 -15.95 0.94
C LYS A 18 -0.43 -15.22 2.18
N VAL A 19 -1.12 -14.15 2.57
CA VAL A 19 -0.96 -13.49 3.87
C VAL A 19 -2.17 -13.78 4.75
N ARG A 20 -2.07 -13.47 6.04
CA ARG A 20 -3.22 -13.53 6.95
C ARG A 20 -4.32 -12.58 6.45
N GLY A 21 -5.49 -13.14 6.16
CA GLY A 21 -6.68 -12.43 5.68
C GLY A 21 -7.48 -11.80 6.82
N ASP A 22 -6.91 -10.80 7.47
CA ASP A 22 -7.61 -9.94 8.43
C ASP A 22 -7.54 -8.48 7.97
N GLY A 23 -8.11 -7.55 8.73
CA GLY A 23 -8.06 -6.13 8.38
C GLY A 23 -6.65 -5.50 8.42
N ALA A 24 -5.59 -6.27 8.68
CA ALA A 24 -4.21 -5.82 8.52
C ALA A 24 -3.55 -6.41 7.25
N CYS A 25 -4.30 -7.05 6.35
CA CYS A 25 -3.78 -7.78 5.20
C CYS A 25 -2.84 -6.95 4.30
N LEU A 26 -3.13 -5.67 4.07
CA LEU A 26 -2.26 -4.77 3.31
C LEU A 26 -0.87 -4.68 3.96
N PHE A 27 -0.81 -4.42 5.25
CA PHE A 27 0.45 -4.28 5.99
C PHE A 27 1.18 -5.62 6.13
N ASN A 28 0.44 -6.73 6.28
CA ASN A 28 1.00 -8.09 6.24
C ASN A 28 1.65 -8.37 4.87
N MET A 29 1.01 -7.94 3.77
CA MET A 29 1.52 -8.08 2.41
C MET A 29 2.76 -7.21 2.17
N LEU A 30 2.75 -5.94 2.61
CA LEU A 30 3.91 -5.07 2.55
C LEU A 30 5.08 -5.63 3.37
N SER A 31 4.82 -6.13 4.57
CA SER A 31 5.84 -6.79 5.41
C SER A 31 6.46 -7.98 4.68
N LEU A 32 5.62 -8.84 4.11
CA LEU A 32 6.10 -10.02 3.37
C LEU A 32 6.92 -9.62 2.13
N ALA A 33 6.48 -8.60 1.39
CA ALA A 33 7.13 -8.14 0.17
C ALA A 33 8.49 -7.48 0.45
N MET A 34 8.59 -6.69 1.54
CA MET A 34 9.82 -5.94 1.86
C MET A 34 10.83 -6.76 2.67
N PHE A 35 10.36 -7.63 3.56
CA PHE A 35 11.20 -8.30 4.57
C PHE A 35 11.11 -9.82 4.57
N GLY A 36 10.26 -10.42 3.74
CA GLY A 36 10.10 -11.88 3.67
C GLY A 36 9.32 -12.49 4.84
N THR A 37 8.77 -11.67 5.76
CA THR A 37 7.99 -12.10 6.93
C THR A 37 6.79 -11.18 7.15
N GLN A 38 5.76 -11.62 7.90
CA GLN A 38 4.61 -10.78 8.29
C GLN A 38 4.82 -10.08 9.66
N GLU A 39 5.97 -10.26 10.30
CA GLU A 39 6.25 -9.76 11.66
C GLU A 39 6.44 -8.24 11.76
N HIS A 40 6.76 -7.56 10.65
CA HIS A 40 6.96 -6.10 10.63
C HIS A 40 5.69 -5.30 10.33
N SER A 41 4.53 -5.96 10.21
CA SER A 41 3.27 -5.33 9.79
C SER A 41 2.85 -4.14 10.64
N LEU A 42 3.06 -4.21 11.97
CA LEU A 42 2.74 -3.11 12.87
C LEU A 42 3.68 -1.91 12.67
N ASN A 43 4.98 -2.16 12.51
CA ASN A 43 5.97 -1.11 12.30
C ASN A 43 5.70 -0.41 10.96
N ILE A 44 5.48 -1.17 9.89
CA ILE A 44 5.12 -0.63 8.57
C ILE A 44 3.84 0.20 8.63
N ARG A 45 2.80 -0.27 9.33
CA ARG A 45 1.57 0.51 9.54
C ARG A 45 1.88 1.84 10.21
N THR A 46 2.65 1.82 11.30
CA THR A 46 3.03 3.04 12.03
C THR A 46 3.81 4.02 11.15
N ASP A 47 4.79 3.52 10.40
CA ASP A 47 5.62 4.35 9.50
C ASP A 47 4.78 4.99 8.40
N ILE A 48 3.88 4.22 7.79
CA ILE A 48 2.95 4.71 6.77
C ILE A 48 2.03 5.79 7.35
N VAL A 49 1.41 5.55 8.51
CA VAL A 49 0.50 6.51 9.14
C VAL A 49 1.24 7.80 9.49
N HIS A 50 2.45 7.70 10.05
CA HIS A 50 3.27 8.87 10.34
C HIS A 50 3.64 9.65 9.07
N HIS A 51 3.98 8.97 7.98
CA HIS A 51 4.23 9.63 6.70
C HIS A 51 2.99 10.36 6.19
N VAL A 52 1.84 9.71 6.17
CA VAL A 52 0.58 10.33 5.73
C VAL A 52 0.24 11.55 6.58
N LEU A 53 0.40 11.47 7.90
CA LEU A 53 0.19 12.61 8.81
C LEU A 53 1.18 13.76 8.58
N SER A 54 2.43 13.44 8.23
CA SER A 54 3.47 14.46 7.98
C SER A 54 3.20 15.25 6.70
N TYR A 55 2.49 14.65 5.74
CA TYR A 55 2.10 15.25 4.46
C TYR A 55 0.58 15.31 4.31
N TYR A 56 -0.13 15.47 5.42
CA TYR A 56 -1.57 15.26 5.49
C TYR A 56 -2.37 16.07 4.47
N ASP A 57 -2.02 17.34 4.28
CA ASP A 57 -2.69 18.21 3.32
C ASP A 57 -2.58 17.72 1.86
N SER A 58 -1.54 16.95 1.53
CA SER A 58 -1.38 16.35 0.20
C SER A 58 -2.26 15.10 0.02
N TYR A 59 -2.62 14.41 1.10
CA TYR A 59 -3.38 13.17 1.05
C TYR A 59 -4.87 13.33 1.38
N LYS A 60 -5.25 14.33 2.19
CA LYS A 60 -6.56 14.41 2.86
C LYS A 60 -7.78 14.21 1.94
N HIS A 61 -7.72 14.72 0.71
CA HIS A 61 -8.83 14.59 -0.25
C HIS A 61 -8.99 13.20 -0.86
N SER A 62 -7.99 12.33 -0.70
CA SER A 62 -7.99 10.93 -1.16
C SER A 62 -8.17 9.95 -0.01
N ILE A 63 -8.28 10.42 1.24
CA ILE A 63 -8.46 9.56 2.41
C ILE A 63 -9.95 9.28 2.59
N ALA A 64 -10.30 8.00 2.67
CA ALA A 64 -11.57 7.54 3.22
C ALA A 64 -11.29 6.44 4.26
N ILE A 65 -12.00 6.48 5.38
CA ILE A 65 -11.86 5.53 6.48
C ILE A 65 -13.19 4.87 6.84
N GLY A 66 -13.14 3.70 7.48
CA GLY A 66 -14.30 2.86 7.79
C GLY A 66 -14.37 1.62 6.90
N GLU A 67 -15.12 0.59 7.31
CA GLU A 67 -15.22 -0.68 6.57
C GLU A 67 -15.78 -0.51 5.16
N HIS A 68 -16.56 0.55 4.94
CA HIS A 68 -17.16 0.90 3.66
C HIS A 68 -16.88 2.35 3.26
N SER A 69 -15.71 2.89 3.66
CA SER A 69 -15.31 4.26 3.33
C SER A 69 -16.34 5.32 3.78
N GLU A 70 -16.93 5.10 4.95
CA GLU A 70 -18.06 5.88 5.49
C GLU A 70 -17.68 7.34 5.79
N ILE A 71 -16.43 7.59 6.15
CA ILE A 71 -15.91 8.93 6.41
C ILE A 71 -14.91 9.29 5.32
N VAL A 72 -15.30 10.25 4.47
CA VAL A 72 -14.47 10.79 3.40
C VAL A 72 -13.82 12.09 3.86
N CYS A 73 -12.53 12.27 3.54
CA CYS A 73 -11.74 13.42 3.97
C CYS A 73 -11.87 13.66 5.49
N PRO A 74 -11.48 12.68 6.33
CA PRO A 74 -11.48 12.84 7.79
C PRO A 74 -10.58 14.02 8.20
N SER A 75 -10.51 14.33 9.48
CA SER A 75 -9.41 15.10 10.06
C SER A 75 -8.16 14.23 10.24
N ALA A 76 -7.00 14.87 10.43
CA ALA A 76 -5.75 14.16 10.71
C ALA A 76 -5.86 13.28 11.96
N ASN A 77 -6.55 13.76 13.00
CA ASN A 77 -6.76 13.01 14.24
C ASN A 77 -7.69 11.80 14.04
N GLU A 78 -8.76 11.93 13.25
CA GLU A 78 -9.65 10.83 12.91
C GLU A 78 -8.93 9.75 12.09
N TYR A 79 -8.14 10.17 11.09
CA TYR A 79 -7.28 9.26 10.32
C TYR A 79 -6.30 8.52 11.22
N GLN A 80 -5.55 9.23 12.07
CA GLN A 80 -4.60 8.62 13.00
C GLN A 80 -5.28 7.61 13.93
N THR A 81 -6.38 8.04 14.56
CA THR A 81 -7.16 7.21 15.49
C THR A 81 -7.70 5.96 14.82
N TYR A 82 -8.15 6.07 13.58
CA TYR A 82 -8.63 4.92 12.81
C TYR A 82 -7.47 3.99 12.41
N MET A 83 -6.44 4.53 11.78
CA MET A 83 -5.40 3.71 11.14
C MET A 83 -4.46 3.02 12.12
N LEU A 84 -4.27 3.57 13.32
CA LEU A 84 -3.46 2.94 14.37
C LEU A 84 -4.19 1.82 15.12
N LYS A 85 -5.51 1.65 14.92
CA LYS A 85 -6.21 0.48 15.47
C LYS A 85 -5.69 -0.80 14.81
N PRO A 86 -5.53 -1.88 15.59
CA PRO A 86 -5.27 -3.19 15.01
C PRO A 86 -6.35 -3.53 13.99
N LYS A 87 -5.93 -4.06 12.84
CA LYS A 87 -6.84 -4.55 11.79
C LYS A 87 -7.72 -3.47 11.12
N SER A 88 -7.37 -2.19 11.17
CA SER A 88 -7.97 -1.22 10.25
C SER A 88 -7.43 -1.44 8.84
N PHE A 89 -8.32 -1.48 7.87
CA PHE A 89 -7.99 -1.61 6.45
C PHE A 89 -7.19 -0.38 5.99
N GLY A 90 -6.18 -0.62 5.17
CA GLY A 90 -5.55 0.44 4.37
C GLY A 90 -5.95 0.27 2.92
N ASP A 91 -5.84 1.37 2.17
CA ASP A 91 -6.27 1.45 0.78
C ASP A 91 -5.19 2.18 -0.06
N PHE A 92 -5.60 2.82 -1.15
CA PHE A 92 -4.76 3.56 -2.09
C PHE A 92 -3.77 4.53 -1.43
N VAL A 93 -4.17 5.27 -0.38
CA VAL A 93 -3.29 6.23 0.31
C VAL A 93 -2.14 5.51 1.00
N GLU A 94 -2.41 4.40 1.70
CA GLU A 94 -1.37 3.61 2.36
C GLU A 94 -0.43 2.95 1.34
N VAL A 95 -0.94 2.49 0.20
CA VAL A 95 -0.11 1.95 -0.90
C VAL A 95 0.80 3.05 -1.47
N THR A 96 0.26 4.26 -1.68
CA THR A 96 1.02 5.41 -2.18
C THR A 96 2.11 5.81 -1.22
N ALA A 97 1.80 5.94 0.08
CA ALA A 97 2.77 6.23 1.12
C ALA A 97 3.86 5.14 1.21
N ALA A 98 3.47 3.86 1.18
CA ALA A 98 4.41 2.74 1.18
C ALA A 98 5.38 2.79 -0.01
N SER A 99 4.88 3.08 -1.22
CA SER A 99 5.73 3.22 -2.40
C SER A 99 6.82 4.28 -2.21
N THR A 100 6.48 5.37 -1.51
CA THR A 100 7.39 6.49 -1.23
C THR A 100 8.41 6.14 -0.16
N ILE A 101 7.96 5.59 0.97
CA ILE A 101 8.82 5.21 2.10
C ILE A 101 9.84 4.15 1.67
N PHE A 102 9.40 3.10 0.96
CA PHE A 102 10.24 1.98 0.59
C PHE A 102 10.95 2.16 -0.76
N GLN A 103 10.66 3.25 -1.48
CA GLN A 103 11.18 3.54 -2.83
C GLN A 103 10.97 2.35 -3.78
N LYS A 104 9.75 1.82 -3.79
CA LYS A 104 9.36 0.68 -4.63
C LYS A 104 8.20 1.05 -5.52
N ARG A 105 8.20 0.49 -6.73
CA ARG A 105 7.00 0.41 -7.55
C ARG A 105 6.07 -0.64 -6.96
N ILE A 106 4.81 -0.28 -6.76
CA ILE A 106 3.77 -1.17 -6.24
C ILE A 106 2.63 -1.21 -7.26
N ILE A 107 2.30 -2.41 -7.72
CA ILE A 107 1.21 -2.67 -8.64
C ILE A 107 0.15 -3.46 -7.88
N THR A 108 -1.06 -2.93 -7.76
CA THR A 108 -2.20 -3.67 -7.21
C THR A 108 -3.05 -4.23 -8.34
N ILE A 109 -3.51 -5.46 -8.16
CA ILE A 109 -4.27 -6.20 -9.16
C ILE A 109 -5.55 -6.70 -8.51
N ARG A 110 -6.69 -6.36 -9.11
CA ARG A 110 -8.01 -6.78 -8.65
C ARG A 110 -8.74 -7.46 -9.81
N ASN A 111 -9.25 -8.67 -9.57
CA ASN A 111 -9.98 -9.45 -10.58
C ASN A 111 -9.21 -9.62 -11.91
N GLY A 112 -7.88 -9.76 -11.83
CA GLY A 112 -7.01 -9.94 -13.00
C GLY A 112 -6.64 -8.66 -13.75
N ALA A 113 -7.18 -7.50 -13.36
CA ALA A 113 -6.82 -6.20 -13.94
C ALA A 113 -5.92 -5.40 -12.99
N ILE A 114 -5.01 -4.62 -13.56
CA ILE A 114 -4.24 -3.62 -12.80
C ILE A 114 -5.25 -2.58 -12.28
N GLU A 115 -5.37 -2.51 -10.95
CA GLU A 115 -6.16 -1.49 -10.27
C GLU A 115 -5.32 -0.24 -10.04
N CYS A 116 -4.03 -0.41 -9.73
CA CYS A 116 -3.14 0.68 -9.42
C CYS A 116 -1.69 0.35 -9.78
N ASP A 117 -0.93 1.37 -10.20
CA ASP A 117 0.51 1.28 -10.51
C ASP A 117 1.20 2.57 -10.02
N ILE A 118 1.88 2.49 -8.88
CA ILE A 118 2.50 3.65 -8.19
C ILE A 118 3.99 3.40 -7.99
N GLY A 119 4.78 4.47 -7.91
CA GLY A 119 6.17 4.39 -7.44
C GLY A 119 7.16 4.14 -8.56
N ASN A 120 7.00 4.83 -9.70
CA ASN A 120 7.89 4.70 -10.85
C ASN A 120 9.25 5.41 -10.60
N TYR A 121 10.08 4.81 -9.73
CA TYR A 121 11.42 5.32 -9.38
C TYR A 121 12.50 4.96 -10.40
N LEU A 122 12.14 4.48 -11.60
CA LEU A 122 13.06 4.15 -12.69
C LEU A 122 12.65 4.84 -14.00
N LEU A 123 12.82 6.16 -14.07
CA LEU A 123 13.06 6.89 -15.33
C LEU A 123 14.15 7.97 -15.22
N SER A 124 14.83 8.14 -14.08
CA SER A 124 15.87 9.18 -13.93
C SER A 124 17.32 8.67 -14.03
N LYS A 125 17.56 7.42 -14.46
CA LYS A 125 18.90 6.93 -14.79
C LYS A 125 18.89 6.02 -16.02
N GLN A 126 18.74 6.62 -17.20
CA GLN A 126 19.47 6.14 -18.36
C GLN A 126 20.75 6.98 -18.48
N PRO A 127 21.96 6.38 -18.44
CA PRO A 127 23.16 7.13 -18.78
C PRO A 127 23.05 7.55 -20.26
N GLN A 128 23.25 8.85 -20.53
CA GLN A 128 23.59 9.34 -21.86
C GLN A 128 24.99 8.86 -22.25
#